data_AF-A0A2N7C6A0-F1
#
_entry.id   AF-A0A2N7C6A0-F1
#
_cell.length_a   1.000
_cell.length_b   1.000
_cell.length_c   1.000
_cell.angle_alpha   90.00
_cell.angle_beta   90.00
_cell.angle_gamma   90.00
#
_symmetry.space_group_name_H-M   'P 1'
#
loop_
_entity.id
_entity.type
_entity.pdbx_description
1 polymer ?
#
loop_
_entity_poly.entity_id
_entity_poly.type
_entity_poly.pdbx_seq_one_letter_code
_entity_poly.pdbx_strand_id
1 'polypeptide(L)' 'MIVNLAIGFVTPPLGANLFMASQVGNVPIESLSRTILGWIGTMLAALMIITFIPAISLYLPELLS' A
#
# COMPACT_ATOMS: atom_id res chain seq x y z
N MET A 1 5.01 -1.08 -10.85
CA MET A 1 5.86 -1.60 -9.76
C MET A 1 5.80 -0.78 -8.46
N ILE A 2 5.43 0.51 -8.50
CA ILE A 2 5.35 1.39 -7.31
C ILE A 2 4.36 0.85 -6.24
N VAL A 3 3.22 0.30 -6.67
CA VAL A 3 2.18 -0.21 -5.74
C VAL A 3 2.68 -1.38 -4.88
N ASN A 4 3.45 -2.32 -5.45
CA ASN A 4 4.04 -3.43 -4.69
C ASN A 4 5.02 -2.95 -3.61
N LEU A 5 5.83 -1.95 -3.93
CA LEU A 5 6.75 -1.35 -2.96
C LEU A 5 5.99 -0.60 -1.86
N ALA A 6 4.94 0.13 -2.22
CA ALA A 6 4.09 0.82 -1.26
C ALA A 6 3.46 -0.18 -0.27
N ILE A 7 2.91 -1.30 -0.77
CA ILE A 7 2.38 -2.39 0.08
C ILE A 7 3.48 -2.95 0.99
N GLY A 8 4.69 -3.17 0.45
CA GLY A 8 5.86 -3.60 1.22
C GLY A 8 6.13 -2.68 2.42
N PHE A 9 6.15 -1.36 2.22
CA PHE A 9 6.45 -0.39 3.30
C PHE A 9 5.39 -0.33 4.41
N VAL A 10 4.14 -0.71 4.14
CA VAL A 10 3.08 -0.81 5.17
C VAL A 10 3.00 -2.20 5.79
N THR A 11 3.58 -3.23 5.17
CA THR A 11 3.59 -4.59 5.71
C THR A 11 4.66 -4.69 6.80
N PRO A 12 4.38 -5.30 7.97
CA PRO A 12 5.31 -5.36 9.11
C PRO A 12 6.76 -5.83 8.84
N PRO A 13 7.08 -6.76 7.92
CA PRO A 13 8.46 -7.20 7.72
C PRO A 13 9.39 -6.11 7.13
N LEU A 14 8.84 -5.08 6.47
CA LEU A 14 9.61 -3.91 6.00
C LEU A 14 9.21 -2.63 6.77
N GLY A 15 7.91 -2.41 7.00
CA GLY A 15 7.33 -1.58 8.06
C GLY A 15 7.73 -0.09 8.13
N ALA A 16 8.51 0.45 7.19
CA ALA A 16 9.06 1.81 7.29
C ALA A 16 7.97 2.90 7.46
N ASN A 17 6.84 2.76 6.76
CA ASN A 17 5.71 3.68 6.92
C ASN A 17 4.98 3.48 8.25
N LEU A 18 4.92 2.25 8.77
CA LEU A 18 4.38 1.98 10.11
C LEU A 18 5.24 2.59 11.21
N PHE A 19 6.56 2.49 11.08
CA PHE A 19 7.51 3.06 12.02
C PHE A 19 7.38 4.59 12.06
N MET A 20 7.31 5.23 10.89
CA MET A 20 7.06 6.68 10.80
C MET A 20 5.71 7.06 11.39
N ALA A 21 4.65 6.32 11.08
CA ALA A 21 3.31 6.58 11.61
C ALA A 21 3.24 6.40 13.14
N SER A 22 3.94 5.41 13.69
CA SER A 22 4.05 5.18 15.13
C SER A 22 4.80 6.32 15.83
N GLN A 23 5.93 6.78 15.25
CA GLN A 23 6.71 7.90 15.76
C GLN A 23 5.93 9.21 15.78
N VAL A 24 5.18 9.51 14.71
CA VAL A 24 4.37 10.73 14.61
C VAL A 24 3.09 10.63 15.45
N GLY A 25 2.47 9.45 15.48
CA GLY A 25 1.19 9.22 16.16
C GLY A 25 1.30 8.87 17.65
N ASN A 26 2.51 8.64 18.19
CA ASN A 26 2.71 8.10 19.55
C ASN A 26 1.91 6.83 19.85
N VAL A 27 1.63 6.01 18.83
CA VAL A 27 0.91 4.74 18.97
C VAL A 27 1.90 3.58 18.83
N PRO A 28 1.86 2.55 19.68
CA PRO A 28 2.77 1.40 19.56
C PRO A 28 2.62 0.70 18.21
N ILE A 29 3.77 0.39 17.59
CA ILE A 29 3.87 -0.32 16.29
C ILE A 29 3.08 -1.61 16.28
N GLU A 30 3.02 -2.32 17.40
CA GLU A 30 2.32 -3.59 17.54
C GLU A 30 0.80 -3.44 17.38
N SER A 31 0.24 -2.30 17.79
CA SER A 31 -1.18 -2.00 17.61
C SER A 31 -1.48 -1.57 16.17
N LEU A 32 -0.58 -0.79 15.56
CA LEU A 32 -0.65 -0.38 14.16
C LEU A 32 -0.50 -1.57 13.20
N SER A 33 0.44 -2.49 13.46
CA SER A 33 0.70 -3.67 12.64
C SER A 33 -0.49 -4.62 12.60
N ARG A 34 -1.13 -4.83 13.75
CA ARG A 34 -2.35 -5.65 13.85
C ARG A 34 -3.51 -5.04 13.07
N THR A 35 -3.65 -3.72 13.12
CA THR A 35 -4.69 -2.98 12.41
C THR A 35 -4.46 -3.00 10.89
N ILE A 36 -3.21 -2.81 10.47
CA ILE A 36 -2.85 -2.73 9.05
C ILE A 36 -2.87 -4.09 8.36
N LEU A 37 -2.62 -5.19 9.09
CA LEU A 37 -2.79 -6.55 8.55
C LEU A 37 -4.18 -6.78 7.94
N GLY A 38 -5.25 -6.22 8.53
CA GLY A 38 -6.60 -6.27 7.94
C GLY A 38 -6.74 -5.44 6.66
N TRP A 39 -6.07 -4.28 6.61
CA TRP A 39 -6.08 -3.39 5.44
C TRP A 39 -5.24 -3.88 4.26
N ILE A 40 -4.25 -4.75 4.50
CA ILE A 40 -3.44 -5.37 3.45
C ILE A 40 -4.32 -6.12 2.45
N GLY A 41 -5.41 -6.76 2.90
CA GLY A 41 -6.38 -7.42 2.02
C GLY A 41 -6.99 -6.48 0.98
N THR A 42 -7.37 -5.27 1.40
CA THR A 42 -7.89 -4.22 0.51
C THR A 42 -6.81 -3.74 -0.47
N MET A 43 -5.56 -3.60 -0.01
CA MET A 43 -4.46 -3.19 -0.89
C MET A 43 -4.11 -4.27 -1.93
N LEU A 44 -4.19 -5.55 -1.56
CA LEU A 44 -4.02 -6.66 -2.49
C LEU A 44 -5.15 -6.73 -3.52
N ALA A 45 -6.39 -6.47 -3.11
CA ALA A 45 -7.51 -6.36 -4.03
C ALA A 45 -7.31 -5.20 -5.03
N ALA A 46 -6.89 -4.03 -4.55
CA ALA A 46 -6.55 -2.90 -5.41
C ALA A 46 -5.39 -3.23 -6.36
N LEU A 47 -4.36 -3.93 -5.88
CA LEU A 47 -3.25 -4.39 -6.71
C LEU A 47 -3.72 -5.32 -7.83
N MET A 48 -4.59 -6.29 -7.53
CA MET A 48 -5.19 -7.18 -8.53
C MET A 48 -5.95 -6.37 -9.58
N ILE A 49 -6.78 -5.41 -9.16
CA ILE A 49 -7.53 -4.53 -10.08
C ILE A 49 -6.58 -3.79 -11.02
N ILE A 50 -5.52 -3.16 -10.50
CA ILE A 50 -4.58 -2.37 -11.30
C ILE A 50 -3.71 -3.27 -12.19
N THR A 51 -3.41 -4.50 -11.76
CA THR A 51 -2.58 -5.46 -12.51
C THR A 51 -3.36 -6.11 -13.66
N PHE A 52 -4.63 -6.44 -13.45
CA PHE A 52 -5.48 -7.09 -14.45
C PHE A 52 -6.24 -6.10 -15.35
N ILE A 53 -6.37 -4.84 -14.93
CA ILE A 53 -7.03 -3.78 -15.71
C ILE A 53 -5.98 -2.70 -16.05
N PRO A 54 -5.18 -2.91 -17.10
CA PRO A 54 -4.12 -1.98 -17.49
C PRO A 54 -4.69 -0.62 -17.93
N ALA A 55 -5.96 -0.58 -18.37
CA ALA A 55 -6.65 0.65 -18.73
C ALA A 55 -6.67 1.69 -17.59
N ILE A 56 -6.68 1.27 -16.32
CA ILE A 56 -6.62 2.23 -15.19
C ILE A 56 -5.26 2.94 -15.14
N SER A 57 -4.19 2.24 -15.50
CA SER A 57 -2.83 2.80 -15.51
C SER A 57 -2.48 3.50 -16.83
N LEU A 58 -3.05 3.04 -17.95
CA LEU A 58 -2.80 3.55 -19.29
C LEU A 58 -3.76 4.65 -19.74
N TYR A 59 -4.90 4.85 -19.08
CA TYR A 59 -5.89 5.87 -19.46
C TYR A 59 -5.28 7.28 -19.56
N LEU A 60 -4.44 7.66 -18.59
CA LEU A 60 -3.81 8.97 -18.60
C LEU A 60 -2.68 9.08 -19.67
N PRO A 61 -1.78 8.09 -19.84
CA PRO A 61 -0.86 8.03 -20.97
C PRO A 61 -1.53 8.11 -22.34
N GLU A 62 -2.62 7.37 -22.57
CA GLU A 62 -3.36 7.35 -23.84
C GLU A 62 -4.08 8.68 -24.14
N LEU A 63 -4.41 9.47 -23.12
CA LEU A 63 -5.01 10.79 -23.30
C LEU A 63 -3.98 11.87 -23.66
N LEU A 64 -2.72 11.68 -23.26
CA LEU A 64 -1.62 12.61 -23.49
C LEU A 64 -0.81 12.31 -24.76
N SER A 65 -0.91 11.09 -25.31
CA SER A 65 -0.32 10.67 -26.59
C SER A 65 -1.22 10.97 -27.78
#